data_AF-A0A563VWF7-F1
#
_entry.id   AF-A0A563VWF7-F1
#
_cell.length_a   1.000
_cell.length_b   1.000
_cell.length_c   1.000
_cell.angle_alpha   90.00
_cell.angle_beta   90.00
_cell.angle_gamma   90.00
#
_symmetry.space_group_name_H-M   'P 1'
#
loop_
_entity.id
_entity.type
_entity.pdbx_description
1 polymer ?
#
loop_
_entity_poly.entity_id
_entity_poly.type
_entity_poly.pdbx_seq_one_letter_code
_entity_poly.pdbx_strand_id
1 'polypeptide(L)'
;MPAEGLIARLDEAKLNYQKQQYEHSLKVSDYQTSLQKQQEQVNSLQVQLDKVNDELENLVSVYSPYRGKVRRVKVLNQSDRNINIEVTLDVRDGK
;
A
#
# COMPACT_ATOMS: atom_id res chain seq x y z
N MET A 1 46.00 6.20 46.83
CA MET A 1 44.82 5.43 46.35
C MET A 1 45.31 4.08 45.88
N PRO A 2 44.76 2.96 46.35
CA PRO A 2 45.27 1.63 45.99
C PRO A 2 44.83 1.26 44.57
N ALA A 3 45.75 0.67 43.80
CA ALA A 3 45.54 0.31 42.39
C ALA A 3 44.35 -0.64 42.16
N GLU A 4 44.02 -1.46 43.16
CA GLU A 4 42.90 -2.41 43.14
C GLU A 4 41.54 -1.74 42.95
N GLY A 5 41.32 -0.56 43.54
CA GLY A 5 40.06 0.18 43.37
C GLY A 5 39.88 0.77 41.97
N LEU A 6 40.97 1.01 41.24
CA LEU A 6 40.92 1.48 39.85
C LEU A 6 40.63 0.33 38.89
N ILE A 7 41.17 -0.86 39.17
CA ILE A 7 40.93 -2.08 38.39
C ILE A 7 39.46 -2.50 38.51
N ALA A 8 38.90 -2.52 39.74
CA ALA A 8 37.50 -2.85 39.96
C ALA A 8 36.54 -1.91 39.22
N ARG A 9 36.81 -0.60 39.22
CA ARG A 9 36.03 0.39 38.46
C ARG A 9 36.13 0.21 36.95
N LEU A 10 37.32 -0.16 36.46
CA LEU A 10 37.52 -0.42 35.04
C LEU A 10 36.74 -1.66 34.58
N ASP A 11 36.75 -2.73 35.39
CA ASP A 11 36.02 -3.96 35.06
C ASP A 11 34.51 -3.75 35.13
N GLU A 12 34.02 -3.00 36.11
CA GLU A 12 32.62 -2.58 36.17
C GLU A 12 32.21 -1.72 34.96
N ALA A 13 33.05 -0.77 34.56
CA ALA A 13 32.81 0.05 33.37
C ALA A 13 32.76 -0.79 32.09
N LYS A 14 33.66 -1.78 31.94
CA LYS A 14 33.66 -2.71 30.80
C LYS A 14 32.39 -3.56 30.77
N LEU A 15 31.97 -4.10 31.91
CA LEU A 15 30.76 -4.92 32.00
C LEU A 15 29.51 -4.09 31.65
N ASN A 16 29.42 -2.87 32.18
CA ASN A 16 28.32 -1.95 31.87
C ASN A 16 28.31 -1.57 30.39
N TYR A 17 29.47 -1.34 29.79
CA TYR A 17 29.59 -1.06 28.36
C TYR A 17 29.14 -2.25 27.50
N GLN A 18 29.56 -3.47 27.85
CA GLN A 18 29.10 -4.68 27.14
C GLN A 18 27.59 -4.86 27.23
N LYS A 19 27.01 -4.64 28.41
CA LYS A 19 25.56 -4.70 28.62
C LYS A 19 24.83 -3.64 27.77
N GLN A 20 25.32 -2.41 27.76
CA GLN A 20 24.74 -1.34 26.93
C GLN A 20 24.81 -1.67 25.44
N GLN A 21 25.93 -2.22 24.97
CA GLN A 21 26.09 -2.63 23.57
C GLN A 21 25.12 -3.76 23.19
N TYR A 22 24.94 -4.73 24.08
CA TYR A 22 23.97 -5.81 23.87
C TYR A 22 22.53 -5.27 23.80
N GLU A 23 22.13 -4.43 24.77
CA GLU A 23 20.81 -3.80 24.78
C GLU A 23 20.58 -2.91 23.55
N HIS A 24 21.61 -2.19 23.10
CA HIS A 24 21.55 -1.39 21.90
C HIS A 24 21.33 -2.26 20.65
N SER A 25 22.10 -3.35 20.52
CA SER A 25 21.97 -4.31 19.42
C SER A 25 20.55 -4.89 19.35
N LEU A 26 19.97 -5.28 20.49
CA LEU A 26 18.59 -5.75 20.56
C LEU A 26 17.58 -4.70 20.08
N LYS A 27 17.70 -3.45 20.57
CA LYS A 27 16.81 -2.35 20.16
C LYS A 27 16.90 -2.06 18.66
N VAL A 28 18.09 -2.11 18.09
CA VAL A 28 18.29 -1.92 16.64
C VAL A 28 17.63 -3.05 15.87
N SER A 29 17.80 -4.29 16.30
CA SER A 29 17.16 -5.47 15.68
C SER A 29 15.63 -5.38 15.71
N ASP A 30 15.05 -5.01 16.85
CA ASP A 30 13.61 -4.83 17.00
C ASP A 30 13.08 -3.71 16.10
N TYR A 31 13.81 -2.59 16.04
CA TYR A 31 13.46 -1.47 15.19
C TYR A 31 13.52 -1.84 13.70
N GLN A 32 14.56 -2.54 13.26
CA GLN A 32 14.70 -3.03 11.89
C GLN A 32 13.56 -3.98 11.52
N THR A 33 13.19 -4.89 12.42
CA THR A 33 12.07 -5.82 12.23
C THR A 33 10.75 -5.07 12.09
N SER A 34 10.52 -4.04 12.91
CA SER A 34 9.31 -3.21 12.81
C SER A 34 9.25 -2.44 11.50
N LEU A 35 10.37 -1.87 11.05
CA LEU A 35 10.44 -1.15 9.78
C LEU A 35 10.15 -2.08 8.60
N GLN A 36 10.68 -3.31 8.63
CA GLN A 36 10.42 -4.29 7.58
C GLN A 36 8.92 -4.64 7.49
N LYS A 37 8.27 -4.87 8.64
CA LYS A 37 6.82 -5.12 8.68
C LYS A 37 6.01 -3.95 8.15
N GLN A 38 6.39 -2.71 8.48
CA GLN A 38 5.73 -1.52 7.95
C GLN A 38 5.91 -1.41 6.42
N GLN A 39 7.11 -1.70 5.91
CA GLN A 39 7.37 -1.69 4.47
C GLN A 39 6.53 -2.73 3.73
N GLU A 40 6.38 -3.94 4.27
CA GLU A 40 5.53 -4.99 3.72
C GLU A 40 4.06 -4.55 3.66
N GLN A 41 3.57 -3.88 4.71
CA GLN A 41 2.22 -3.32 4.74
C GLN A 41 2.02 -2.23 3.67
N VAL A 42 2.98 -1.31 3.53
CA VAL A 42 2.94 -0.27 2.49
C VAL A 42 2.92 -0.89 1.10
N ASN A 43 3.78 -1.88 0.84
CA ASN A 43 3.81 -2.57 -0.45
C ASN A 43 2.49 -3.28 -0.77
N SER A 44 1.88 -3.94 0.23
CA SER A 44 0.58 -4.58 0.06
C SER A 44 -0.53 -3.58 -0.29
N LEU A 45 -0.55 -2.43 0.39
CA LEU A 45 -1.51 -1.37 0.11
C LEU A 45 -1.31 -0.76 -1.28
N GLN A 46 -0.06 -0.58 -1.72
CA GLN A 46 0.23 -0.07 -3.06
C GLN A 46 -0.32 -1.02 -4.14
N VAL A 47 -0.09 -2.33 -3.99
CA VAL A 47 -0.62 -3.34 -4.93
C VAL A 47 -2.16 -3.31 -4.98
N GLN A 48 -2.81 -3.12 -3.83
CA GLN A 48 -4.27 -3.00 -3.78
C GLN A 48 -4.77 -1.73 -4.49
N LEU A 49 -4.05 -0.61 -4.32
CA LEU A 49 -4.38 0.65 -4.99
C LEU A 49 -4.24 0.53 -6.50
N ASP A 50 -3.14 -0.05 -6.98
CA ASP A 50 -2.89 -0.26 -8.40
C ASP A 50 -4.00 -1.12 -9.03
N LYS A 51 -4.40 -2.20 -8.35
CA LYS A 51 -5.51 -3.04 -8.80
C LYS A 51 -6.84 -2.26 -8.91
N VAL A 52 -7.16 -1.41 -7.93
CA VAL A 52 -8.38 -0.59 -7.97
C VAL A 52 -8.32 0.42 -9.11
N ASN A 53 -7.15 1.01 -9.37
CA ASN A 53 -6.97 1.91 -10.51
C ASN A 53 -7.18 1.20 -11.85
N ASP A 54 -6.62 0.00 -12.02
CA ASP A 54 -6.84 -0.81 -13.24
C ASP A 54 -8.33 -1.16 -13.42
N GLU A 55 -9.04 -1.53 -12.35
CA GLU A 55 -10.47 -1.80 -12.39
C GLU A 55 -11.29 -0.55 -12.76
N LEU A 56 -10.90 0.63 -12.27
CA LEU A 56 -11.52 1.90 -12.62
C LEU A 56 -11.29 2.28 -14.09
N GLU A 57 -10.07 2.12 -14.60
CA GLU A 57 -9.78 2.38 -16.02
C GLU A 57 -10.60 1.48 -16.96
N ASN A 58 -10.75 0.21 -16.60
CA ASN A 58 -11.58 -0.74 -17.33
C ASN A 58 -13.07 -0.38 -17.28
N LEU A 59 -13.57 0.12 -16.14
CA LEU A 59 -14.95 0.57 -16.00
C LEU A 59 -15.25 1.81 -16.87
N VAL A 60 -14.30 2.74 -16.98
CA VAL A 60 -14.46 3.99 -17.75
C VAL A 60 -14.32 3.75 -19.26
N SER A 61 -13.60 2.71 -19.69
CA SER A 61 -13.23 2.50 -21.10
C SER A 61 -14.23 1.71 -21.95
N VAL A 62 -15.51 1.64 -21.59
CA VAL A 62 -16.55 1.05 -22.45
C VAL A 62 -16.91 2.04 -23.57
N TYR A 63 -16.07 2.12 -24.60
CA TYR A 63 -16.36 2.85 -25.82
C TYR A 63 -17.37 2.05 -26.67
N SER A 64 -18.45 2.70 -27.11
CA SER A 64 -19.36 2.11 -28.08
C SER A 64 -18.59 1.83 -29.38
N PRO A 65 -18.67 0.62 -29.98
CA PRO A 65 -18.03 0.30 -31.26
C PRO A 65 -18.59 1.13 -32.43
N TYR A 66 -19.64 1.91 -32.17
CA TYR A 66 -20.33 2.72 -33.16
C TYR A 66 -19.94 4.19 -33.00
N ARG A 67 -19.43 4.80 -34.08
CA ARG A 67 -19.29 6.26 -34.18
C ARG A 67 -20.70 6.87 -34.30
N GLY A 68 -21.19 7.47 -33.22
CA GLY A 68 -22.54 8.03 -33.17
C GLY A 68 -22.75 8.97 -31.99
N LYS A 69 -23.92 9.60 -31.94
CA LYS A 69 -24.36 10.37 -30.77
C LYS A 69 -25.33 9.54 -29.96
N VAL A 70 -25.19 9.54 -28.63
CA VAL A 70 -26.20 8.94 -27.75
C VAL A 70 -27.47 9.78 -27.84
N ARG A 71 -28.55 9.18 -28.36
CA ARG A 71 -29.85 9.86 -28.51
C ARG A 71 -30.69 9.73 -27.25
N ARG A 72 -30.66 8.55 -26.62
CA ARG A 72 -31.45 8.25 -25.42
C ARG A 72 -30.74 7.23 -24.56
N VAL A 73 -30.78 7.47 -23.26
CA VAL A 73 -30.42 6.50 -22.22
C VAL A 73 -31.68 6.23 -21.40
N LYS A 74 -32.07 4.96 -21.27
CA LYS A 74 -33.22 4.54 -20.46
C LYS A 74 -32.76 3.49 -19.46
N VAL A 75 -32.89 3.80 -18.17
CA VAL A 75 -32.66 2.82 -17.10
C VAL A 75 -33.85 1.86 -17.07
N LEU A 76 -33.58 0.57 -17.29
CA LEU A 76 -34.59 -0.48 -17.29
C LEU A 76 -34.77 -1.07 -15.89
N ASN A 77 -33.67 -1.26 -15.16
CA ASN A 77 -33.66 -1.77 -13.81
C ASN A 77 -32.39 -1.29 -13.09
N GLN A 78 -32.48 -1.06 -11.79
CA GLN A 78 -31.34 -0.76 -10.93
C GLN A 78 -31.50 -1.53 -9.61
N SER A 79 -30.53 -2.40 -9.30
CA SER A 79 -30.35 -3.02 -7.99
C SER A 79 -29.02 -2.57 -7.39
N ASP A 80 -28.75 -2.93 -6.13
CA ASP A 80 -27.63 -2.41 -5.34
C ASP A 80 -26.27 -2.38 -6.04
N ARG A 81 -26.00 -3.34 -6.93
CA ARG A 81 -24.73 -3.42 -7.68
C ARG A 81 -24.89 -3.55 -9.20
N ASN A 82 -26.11 -3.54 -9.73
CA ASN A 82 -26.34 -3.73 -11.15
C ASN A 82 -27.31 -2.69 -11.71
N ILE A 83 -26.95 -2.07 -12.83
CA ILE A 83 -27.83 -1.19 -13.59
C ILE A 83 -28.00 -1.78 -14.99
N ASN A 84 -29.24 -2.07 -15.36
CA ASN A 84 -29.61 -2.43 -16.72
C ASN A 84 -30.05 -1.18 -17.47
N ILE A 85 -29.39 -0.88 -18.58
CA ILE A 85 -29.61 0.34 -19.37
C ILE A 85 -29.87 -0.05 -20.82
N GLU A 86 -30.90 0.55 -21.43
CA GLU A 86 -31.11 0.56 -22.87
C GLU A 86 -30.54 1.87 -23.42
N VAL A 87 -29.61 1.76 -24.37
CA VAL A 87 -28.98 2.91 -25.04
C VAL A 87 -29.42 2.94 -26.51
N THR A 88 -30.04 4.03 -26.93
CA THR A 88 -30.33 4.29 -28.35
C THR A 88 -29.24 5.19 -28.93
N LEU A 89 -28.56 4.69 -29.96
CA LEU A 89 -27.47 5.40 -30.65
C LEU A 89 -27.96 5.87 -32.03
N ASP A 90 -27.77 7.16 -32.33
CA ASP A 90 -27.86 7.63 -33.72
C ASP A 90 -26.50 7.36 -34.37
N VAL A 91 -26.42 6.27 -35.12
CA VAL A 91 -25.22 5.89 -35.85
C VAL A 91 -25.17 6.62 -37.18
N ARG A 92 -24.07 7.29 -37.48
CA ARG A 92 -23.80 7.75 -38.85
C ARG A 92 -22.95 6.67 -39.49
N ASP A 93 -23.52 5.93 -40.44
CA ASP A 93 -22.69 5.11 -41.33
C ASP A 93 -21.70 6.05 -42.03
N GLY A 94 -20.43 5.91 -41.66
CA GLY A 94 -19.34 6.60 -42.32
C GLY A 94 -19.20 6.03 -43.73
N LYS A 95 -19.43 6.87 -44.73
CA LYS A 95 -18.67 6.73 -45.99
C LYS A 95 -17.23 7.16 -45.75
#